data_AF-K0KXU3-F1
#
_entry.id   AF-K0KXU3-F1
#
_cell.length_a   1.000
_cell.length_b   1.000
_cell.length_c   1.000
_cell.angle_alpha   90.00
_cell.angle_beta   90.00
_cell.angle_gamma   90.00
#
_symmetry.space_group_name_H-M   'P 1'
#
loop_
_entity.id
_entity.type
_entity.pdbx_description
1 polymer ?
#
loop_
_entity_poly.entity_id
_entity_poly.type
_entity_poly.pdbx_seq_one_letter_code
_entity_poly.pdbx_strand_id
1 'polypeptide(L)'
;MDQAWTHLSLAFLKFNEQDNSFLVSISDSNNSILAIITRDCINTFETNQSCRITKHTTDTLVLIRKTKLKWMNKFQYKNLIKGLDLRYGDLKNYSIVEINELEIFDADQTQVLVKLEPVYLTEEYKNAVRPYKAQKDELQCL
;
A
#
# COMPACT_ATOMS: atom_id res chain seq x y z
N MET A 1 28.39 2.30 -6.67
CA MET A 1 27.14 1.53 -6.59
C MET A 1 26.15 2.45 -5.90
N ASP A 2 25.39 3.21 -6.70
CA ASP A 2 24.42 4.15 -6.16
C ASP A 2 23.19 3.36 -5.70
N GLN A 3 23.03 3.23 -4.39
CA GLN A 3 21.76 2.80 -3.83
C GLN A 3 20.77 3.94 -4.08
N ALA A 4 19.93 3.78 -5.09
CA ALA A 4 18.75 4.62 -5.26
C ALA A 4 17.84 4.35 -4.06
N TRP A 5 17.93 5.22 -3.05
CA TRP A 5 16.99 5.23 -1.95
C TRP A 5 15.64 5.69 -2.51
N THR A 6 14.74 4.75 -2.74
CA THR A 6 13.39 5.08 -3.14
C THR A 6 12.71 5.75 -1.96
N HIS A 7 12.52 7.06 -2.03
CA HIS A 7 11.80 7.80 -1.01
C HIS A 7 10.37 7.27 -0.93
N LEU A 8 10.02 6.72 0.23
CA LEU A 8 8.68 6.21 0.52
C LEU A 8 7.97 7.19 1.46
N SER A 9 6.89 7.81 0.98
CA SER A 9 6.00 8.64 1.80
C SER A 9 4.79 7.85 2.28
N LEU A 10 4.28 8.19 3.46
CA LEU A 10 3.18 7.48 4.11
C LEU A 10 2.07 8.45 4.56
N ALA A 11 0.85 8.21 4.09
CA ALA A 11 -0.33 9.02 4.42
C ALA A 11 -1.41 8.15 5.06
N PHE A 12 -1.82 8.48 6.29
CA PHE A 12 -2.91 7.78 6.98
C PHE A 12 -4.27 8.18 6.41
N LEU A 13 -5.07 7.17 6.02
CA LEU A 13 -6.39 7.41 5.41
C LEU A 13 -7.53 7.06 6.35
N LYS A 14 -7.43 5.92 7.05
CA LYS A 14 -8.52 5.41 7.89
C LYS A 14 -8.00 4.41 8.93
N PHE A 15 -8.53 4.49 10.13
CA PHE A 15 -8.36 3.44 11.14
C PHE A 15 -9.45 2.37 11.00
N ASN A 16 -9.07 1.10 11.10
CA ASN A 16 -10.00 -0.03 11.12
C ASN A 16 -10.11 -0.58 12.55
N GLU A 17 -11.23 -0.30 13.21
CA GLU A 17 -11.49 -0.70 14.60
C GLU A 17 -11.62 -2.22 14.77
N GLN A 18 -12.03 -2.96 13.72
CA GLN A 18 -12.28 -4.40 13.82
C GLN A 18 -11.00 -5.20 14.07
N ASP A 19 -9.89 -4.78 13.45
CA ASP A 19 -8.60 -5.46 13.53
C ASP A 19 -7.49 -4.58 14.13
N ASN A 20 -7.81 -3.34 14.52
CA ASN A 20 -6.86 -2.33 14.99
C ASN A 20 -5.71 -2.09 14.00
N SER A 21 -6.05 -1.96 12.72
CA SER A 21 -5.09 -1.65 11.64
C SER A 21 -5.31 -0.25 11.08
N PHE A 22 -4.33 0.27 10.34
CA PHE A 22 -4.48 1.49 9.56
C PHE A 22 -4.48 1.20 8.07
N LEU A 23 -5.47 1.72 7.36
CA LEU A 23 -5.40 1.90 5.91
C LEU A 23 -4.61 3.18 5.63
N VAL A 24 -3.55 3.04 4.84
CA VAL A 24 -2.65 4.11 4.46
C VAL A 24 -2.45 4.13 2.94
N SER A 25 -2.01 5.27 2.42
CA SER A 25 -1.40 5.36 1.10
C SER A 25 0.10 5.41 1.29
N ILE A 26 0.85 4.51 0.66
CA ILE A 26 2.30 4.63 0.54
C ILE A 26 2.64 5.05 -0.88
N SER A 27 3.65 5.89 -1.03
CA SER A 27 4.08 6.35 -2.34
C SER A 27 5.58 6.22 -2.48
N ASP A 28 6.03 5.70 -3.61
CA ASP A 28 7.45 5.67 -3.96
C ASP A 28 7.80 6.92 -4.79
N SER A 29 8.85 6.90 -5.60
CA SER A 29 9.19 8.05 -6.46
C SER A 29 8.29 8.22 -7.69
N ASN A 30 7.45 7.23 -8.03
CA ASN A 30 6.69 7.18 -9.27
C ASN A 30 5.17 7.15 -9.04
N ASN A 31 4.71 6.33 -8.11
CA ASN A 31 3.31 6.01 -7.90
C ASN A 31 2.95 5.88 -6.41
N SER A 32 1.65 5.88 -6.14
CA SER A 32 1.10 5.55 -4.84
C SER A 32 0.30 4.25 -4.87
N ILE A 33 0.29 3.51 -3.76
CA ILE A 33 -0.48 2.27 -3.59
C ILE A 33 -1.11 2.26 -2.20
N LEU A 34 -2.28 1.65 -2.08
CA LEU A 34 -2.89 1.45 -0.77
C LEU A 34 -2.18 0.32 -0.02
N ALA A 35 -1.98 0.57 1.27
CA ALA A 35 -1.39 -0.39 2.19
C ALA A 35 -2.17 -0.46 3.50
N ILE A 36 -2.02 -1.59 4.19
CA ILE A 36 -2.55 -1.83 5.52
C ILE A 36 -1.36 -1.99 6.46
N ILE A 37 -1.25 -1.12 7.46
CA ILE A 37 -0.34 -1.32 8.58
C ILE A 37 -1.05 -2.24 9.58
N THR A 38 -0.51 -3.44 9.79
CA THR A 38 -1.15 -4.42 10.68
C THR A 38 -1.04 -4.01 12.13
N ARG A 39 -1.94 -4.55 12.97
CA ARG A 39 -1.88 -4.39 14.43
C ARG A 39 -0.53 -4.79 15.01
N ASP A 40 0.05 -5.88 14.53
CA ASP A 40 1.35 -6.36 15.01
C ASP A 40 2.45 -5.35 14.68
N CYS A 41 2.44 -4.80 13.46
CA CYS A 41 3.37 -3.74 13.06
C CYS A 41 3.24 -2.51 13.96
N ILE A 42 2.01 -2.09 14.27
CA ILE A 42 1.72 -0.95 15.16
C ILE A 42 2.27 -1.24 16.55
N ASN A 43 1.91 -2.38 17.15
CA ASN A 43 2.35 -2.73 18.50
C ASN A 43 3.88 -2.80 18.61
N THR A 44 4.56 -3.41 17.64
CA THR A 44 6.02 -3.48 17.61
C THR A 44 6.63 -2.08 17.51
N PHE A 45 6.11 -1.22 16.63
CA PHE A 45 6.59 0.15 16.51
C PHE A 45 6.39 0.93 17.81
N GLU A 46 5.16 0.94 18.36
CA GLU A 46 4.83 1.74 19.54
C GLU A 46 5.57 1.27 20.79
N THR A 47 5.87 -0.03 20.89
CA THR A 47 6.70 -0.59 21.97
C THR A 47 8.15 -0.14 21.84
N ASN A 48 8.72 -0.20 20.63
CA ASN A 48 10.13 0.13 20.40
C ASN A 48 10.40 1.63 20.48
N GLN A 49 9.48 2.45 19.97
CA GLN A 49 9.66 3.91 19.85
C GLN A 49 8.98 4.70 20.97
N SER A 50 8.21 4.03 21.84
CA SER A 50 7.48 4.66 22.95
C SER A 50 6.58 5.84 22.51
N CYS A 51 6.06 5.79 21.29
CA CYS A 51 5.21 6.82 20.70
C CYS A 51 4.15 6.20 19.79
N ARG A 52 3.11 6.97 19.44
CA ARG A 52 2.07 6.51 18.50
C ARG A 52 2.62 6.52 17.08
N ILE A 53 2.30 5.50 16.30
CA ILE A 53 2.73 5.41 14.89
C ILE A 53 2.16 6.53 14.00
N THR A 54 1.08 7.18 14.43
CA THR A 54 0.49 8.34 13.74
C THR A 54 1.13 9.67 14.15
N LYS A 55 1.98 9.67 15.18
CA LYS A 55 2.60 10.87 15.73
C LYS A 55 3.88 11.17 14.94
N HIS A 56 3.89 12.30 14.22
CA HIS A 56 5.01 12.77 13.38
C HIS A 56 5.30 11.92 12.13
N THR A 57 4.28 11.34 11.51
CA THR A 57 4.47 10.40 10.38
C THR A 57 3.87 10.83 9.06
N THR A 58 3.29 12.02 9.00
CA THR A 58 2.70 12.56 7.76
C THR A 58 3.72 13.06 6.75
N ASP A 59 4.99 13.23 7.14
CA ASP A 59 6.06 13.75 6.27
C ASP A 59 7.41 13.06 6.52
N THR A 60 7.40 11.85 7.10
CA THR A 60 8.63 11.10 7.39
C THR A 60 8.88 9.99 6.38
N LEU A 61 10.16 9.70 6.18
CA LEU A 61 10.59 8.58 5.37
C LEU A 61 10.36 7.28 6.13
N VAL A 62 9.63 6.36 5.51
CA VAL A 62 9.37 5.04 6.10
C VAL A 62 10.16 3.96 5.38
N LEU A 63 10.79 3.07 6.14
CA LEU A 63 11.41 1.86 5.63
C LEU A 63 10.50 0.68 5.91
N ILE A 64 9.97 0.07 4.85
CA ILE A 64 9.14 -1.14 4.96
C ILE A 64 10.08 -2.36 5.00
N ARG A 65 10.16 -3.03 6.15
CA ARG A 65 11.06 -4.17 6.36
C ARG A 65 10.40 -5.51 6.02
N LYS A 66 9.10 -5.64 6.29
CA LYS A 66 8.36 -6.87 6.05
C LYS A 66 6.98 -6.57 5.49
N THR A 67 6.71 -7.12 4.32
CA THR A 67 5.44 -6.88 3.62
C THR A 67 4.93 -8.14 2.92
N LYS A 68 3.63 -8.15 2.63
CA LYS A 68 2.94 -9.15 1.81
C LYS A 68 2.03 -8.44 0.83
N LEU A 69 1.93 -8.96 -0.39
CA LEU A 69 0.94 -8.48 -1.35
C LEU A 69 -0.37 -9.26 -1.18
N LYS A 70 -1.48 -8.55 -0.96
CA LYS A 70 -2.82 -9.11 -0.88
C LYS A 70 -3.61 -8.72 -2.12
N TRP A 71 -4.22 -9.70 -2.77
CA TRP A 71 -5.16 -9.47 -3.85
C TRP A 71 -6.58 -9.42 -3.30
N MET A 72 -7.29 -8.33 -3.57
CA MET A 72 -8.68 -8.14 -3.18
C MET A 72 -9.55 -8.03 -4.42
N ASN A 73 -10.67 -8.73 -4.42
CA ASN A 73 -11.68 -8.49 -5.45
C ASN A 73 -12.36 -7.13 -5.23
N LYS A 74 -13.10 -6.68 -6.24
CA LYS A 74 -13.85 -5.41 -6.21
C LYS A 74 -14.73 -5.22 -4.96
N PHE A 75 -15.38 -6.28 -4.47
CA PHE A 75 -16.25 -6.19 -3.29
C PHE A 75 -15.45 -5.95 -2.00
N GLN A 76 -14.39 -6.73 -1.79
CA GLN A 76 -13.47 -6.57 -0.65
C GLN A 76 -12.83 -5.18 -0.66
N TYR A 77 -12.36 -4.73 -1.82
CA TYR A 77 -11.78 -3.41 -2.01
C TYR A 77 -12.76 -2.29 -1.64
N LYS A 78 -14.00 -2.32 -2.15
CA LYS A 78 -15.02 -1.32 -1.83
C LYS A 78 -15.36 -1.25 -0.34
N ASN A 79 -15.36 -2.39 0.33
CA ASN A 79 -15.57 -2.42 1.78
C ASN A 79 -14.39 -1.82 2.55
N LEU A 80 -13.16 -2.12 2.12
CA LEU A 80 -11.94 -1.56 2.71
C LEU A 80 -11.95 -0.02 2.66
N ILE A 81 -12.22 0.54 1.49
CA ILE A 81 -12.21 2.00 1.26
C ILE A 81 -13.53 2.71 1.63
N LYS A 82 -14.51 2.00 2.21
CA LYS A 82 -15.82 2.57 2.54
C LYS A 82 -15.66 3.83 3.39
N GLY A 83 -16.27 4.93 2.93
CA GLY A 83 -16.19 6.24 3.57
C GLY A 83 -15.10 7.17 3.04
N LEU A 84 -14.29 6.70 2.08
CA LEU A 84 -13.26 7.50 1.41
C LEU A 84 -13.67 7.80 -0.04
N ASP A 85 -13.46 9.03 -0.54
CA ASP A 85 -13.66 9.38 -1.96
C ASP A 85 -12.43 9.01 -2.80
N LEU A 86 -12.15 7.70 -2.92
CA LEU A 86 -11.06 7.17 -3.75
C LEU A 86 -11.61 6.65 -5.09
N ARG A 87 -11.16 7.23 -6.20
CA ARG A 87 -11.63 6.92 -7.56
C ARG A 87 -10.54 6.24 -8.38
N TYR A 88 -10.32 4.96 -8.15
CA TYR A 88 -9.23 4.17 -8.76
C TYR A 88 -9.68 3.29 -9.94
N GLY A 89 -10.71 3.73 -10.66
CA GLY A 89 -11.30 2.96 -11.76
C GLY A 89 -12.02 1.69 -11.30
N ASP A 90 -12.61 0.98 -12.27
CA ASP A 90 -13.32 -0.27 -12.02
C ASP A 90 -12.46 -1.47 -12.43
N LEU A 91 -11.72 -2.02 -11.47
CA LEU A 91 -10.84 -3.18 -11.68
C LEU A 91 -11.45 -4.45 -11.10
N LYS A 92 -11.11 -5.59 -11.70
CA LYS A 92 -11.54 -6.90 -11.18
C LYS A 92 -10.89 -7.22 -9.84
N ASN A 93 -9.59 -6.94 -9.75
CA ASN A 93 -8.76 -7.17 -8.56
C ASN A 93 -7.87 -5.96 -8.27
N TYR A 94 -7.63 -5.71 -7.00
CA TYR A 94 -6.78 -4.65 -6.46
C TYR A 94 -5.69 -5.28 -5.60
N SER A 95 -4.44 -4.92 -5.84
CA SER A 95 -3.33 -5.25 -4.96
C SER A 95 -3.28 -4.26 -3.81
N ILE A 96 -3.26 -4.79 -2.59
CA ILE A 96 -3.08 -4.04 -1.35
C ILE A 96 -1.82 -4.56 -0.68
N VAL A 97 -0.96 -3.65 -0.23
CA VAL A 97 0.27 -4.01 0.47
C VAL A 97 -0.04 -4.19 1.96
N GLU A 98 0.30 -5.33 2.55
CA GLU A 98 0.17 -5.55 3.99
C GLU A 98 1.53 -5.40 4.66
N ILE A 99 1.69 -4.34 5.43
CA ILE A 99 2.92 -3.98 6.13
C ILE A 99 2.90 -4.62 7.53
N ASN A 100 3.85 -5.53 7.74
CA ASN A 100 4.00 -6.28 8.98
C ASN A 100 5.13 -5.75 9.86
N GLU A 101 6.09 -5.04 9.27
CA GLU A 101 7.19 -4.39 9.98
C GLU A 101 7.64 -3.16 9.20
N LEU A 102 7.76 -2.02 9.88
CA LEU A 102 8.28 -0.78 9.34
C LEU A 102 9.13 -0.04 10.36
N GLU A 103 10.02 0.80 9.86
CA GLU A 103 10.80 1.77 10.63
C GLU A 103 10.56 3.17 10.08
N ILE A 104 10.69 4.18 10.93
CA ILE A 104 10.43 5.57 10.59
C ILE A 104 11.71 6.36 10.82
N PHE A 105 12.15 7.05 9.78
CA PHE A 105 13.32 7.91 9.79
C PHE A 105 12.85 9.38 9.84
N ASP A 106 13.11 10.02 10.97
CA ASP A 106 12.73 11.42 11.24
C ASP A 106 13.86 12.41 10.88
N ALA A 107 14.94 11.93 10.25
CA ALA A 107 16.13 12.75 9.96
C ALA A 107 15.89 13.76 8.82
N ASP A 108 15.01 13.44 7.87
CA ASP A 108 14.70 14.28 6.70
C ASP A 108 13.19 14.29 6.45
N GLN A 109 12.47 15.17 7.16
CA GLN A 109 11.08 15.47 6.81
C GLN A 109 11.05 16.23 5.49
N THR A 110 10.97 15.50 4.38
CA THR A 110 10.80 16.10 3.06
C THR A 110 9.39 15.83 2.59
N GLN A 111 8.57 16.89 2.58
CA GLN A 111 7.23 16.80 2.04
C GLN A 111 7.31 16.41 0.56
N VAL A 112 6.66 15.30 0.19
CA VAL A 112 6.46 14.97 -1.22
C VAL A 112 5.40 15.94 -1.77
N LEU A 113 5.87 17.05 -2.36
CA LEU A 113 5.01 18.11 -2.92
C LEU A 113 4.24 17.68 -4.18
N VAL A 114 4.51 16.48 -4.69
CA VAL A 114 3.89 15.94 -5.90
C VAL A 114 2.82 14.93 -5.52
N LYS A 115 1.59 15.17 -5.96
CA LYS A 115 0.52 14.17 -5.86
C LYS A 115 0.82 13.04 -6.85
N LEU A 116 1.40 11.95 -6.36
CA LEU A 116 1.75 10.80 -7.18
C LEU A 116 0.52 10.02 -7.63
N GLU A 117 0.54 9.58 -8.88
CA GLU A 117 -0.57 8.83 -9.47
C GLU A 117 -0.70 7.45 -8.80
N PRO A 118 -1.89 7.05 -8.35
CA PRO A 118 -2.13 5.71 -7.84
C PRO A 118 -1.84 4.64 -8.89
N VAL A 119 -1.14 3.56 -8.52
CA VAL A 119 -0.80 2.44 -9.42
C VAL A 119 -2.02 1.87 -10.13
N TYR A 120 -3.20 1.92 -9.51
CA TYR A 120 -4.45 1.41 -10.06
C TYR A 120 -4.91 2.12 -11.34
N LEU A 121 -4.41 3.34 -11.58
CA LEU A 121 -4.74 4.14 -12.76
C LEU A 121 -3.76 3.89 -13.93
N THR A 122 -2.60 3.29 -13.68
CA THR A 122 -1.57 3.08 -14.71
C THR A 122 -1.95 1.93 -15.65
N GLU A 123 -1.55 2.03 -16.92
CA GLU A 123 -1.85 1.00 -17.91
C GLU A 123 -1.04 -0.27 -17.67
N GLU A 124 0.19 -0.13 -17.18
CA GLU A 124 1.07 -1.24 -16.78
C GLU A 124 0.39 -2.12 -15.75
N TYR A 125 -0.16 -1.50 -14.70
CA TYR A 125 -0.88 -2.21 -13.67
C TYR A 125 -2.14 -2.86 -14.25
N LYS A 126 -2.99 -2.10 -14.96
CA LYS A 126 -4.21 -2.64 -15.58
C LYS A 126 -3.94 -3.82 -16.51
N ASN A 127 -2.80 -3.85 -17.19
CA ASN A 127 -2.36 -4.94 -18.04
C ASN A 127 -1.90 -6.16 -17.23
N ALA A 128 -1.19 -5.94 -16.12
CA ALA A 128 -0.71 -7.00 -15.24
C ALA A 128 -1.84 -7.70 -14.44
N VAL A 129 -2.87 -6.97 -14.01
CA VAL A 129 -4.02 -7.57 -13.27
C VAL A 129 -5.09 -8.19 -14.15
N ARG A 130 -4.90 -8.21 -15.48
CA ARG A 130 -5.85 -8.89 -16.37
C ARG A 130 -5.90 -10.36 -15.95
N PRO A 131 -7.11 -10.95 -15.82
CA PRO A 131 -7.22 -12.36 -15.53
C PRO A 131 -6.43 -13.13 -16.58
N TYR A 132 -5.57 -14.05 -16.12
CA TYR A 132 -4.89 -15.00 -16.98
C TYR A 132 -5.95 -15.65 -17.88
N LYS A 133 -5.98 -15.27 -19.15
CA LYS A 133 -6.74 -16.01 -20.14
C LYS A 133 -5.93 -17.27 -20.34
N ALA A 134 -6.35 -18.37 -19.72
CA ALA A 134 -5.85 -19.68 -20.14
C ALA A 134 -6.01 -19.71 -21.67
N GLN A 135 -4.89 -19.72 -22.39
CA GLN A 135 -4.90 -19.98 -23.82
C GLN A 135 -5.63 -21.31 -23.97
N LYS A 136 -6.69 -21.30 -24.77
CA LYS A 136 -7.58 -22.43 -24.99
C LYS A 136 -6.94 -23.48 -25.92
N ASP A 137 -5.61 -23.54 -25.94
CA ASP A 137 -4.83 -24.17 -27.01
C ASP A 137 -4.00 -25.39 -26.56
N GLU A 138 -4.18 -25.90 -25.33
CA GLU A 138 -3.50 -27.14 -24.88
C GLU A 138 -4.46 -28.17 -24.25
N LEU A 139 -5.63 -28.37 -24.86
CA LEU A 139 -6.50 -29.54 -24.60
C LEU A 139 -6.80 -30.31 -25.90
N GLN A 140 -5.81 -30.40 -26.80
CA GLN A 140 -5.82 -31.33 -27.94
C GLN A 140 -4.78 -32.45 -27.83
N CYS A 141 -4.29 -32.74 -26.62
CA CYS A 141 -3.48 -33.93 -26.38
C CYS A 141 -4.02 -34.66 -25.16
N LEU A 142 -5.05 -35.48 -25.39
CA LEU A 142 -5.27 -36.80 -24.77
C LEU A 142 -6.28 -37.57 -25.62
#